data_AF-A0A931WTB0-F1
#
_entry.id   AF-A0A931WTB0-F1
#
_cell.length_a   1.000
_cell.length_b   1.000
_cell.length_c   1.000
_cell.angle_alpha   90.00
_cell.angle_beta   90.00
_cell.angle_gamma   90.00
#
_symmetry.space_group_name_H-M   'P 1'
#
loop_
_entity.id
_entity.type
_entity.pdbx_description
1 polymer ?
#
loop_
_entity_poly.entity_id
_entity_poly.type
_entity_poly.pdbx_seq_one_letter_code
_entity_poly.pdbx_strand_id
1 'polypeptide(L)' 'MKALGAYVKPGGRIAIVEMNSHDPNTAHRNRPELLVGREQIDQWMSGAGFKPVQEFPEVFPGTKWFLIYGK' A
#
# COMPACT_ATOMS: atom_id res chain seq x y z
N MET A 1 -6.51 -1.24 9.29
CA MET A 1 -6.31 -2.64 8.83
C MET A 1 -6.47 -3.73 9.91
N LYS A 2 -6.87 -3.43 11.16
CA LYS A 2 -6.95 -4.43 12.25
C LYS A 2 -7.88 -5.62 11.95
N ALA A 3 -9.01 -5.39 11.26
CA ALA A 3 -9.91 -6.48 10.87
C ALA A 3 -9.23 -7.50 9.94
N LEU A 4 -8.47 -7.04 8.92
CA LEU A 4 -7.72 -7.93 8.02
C LEU A 4 -6.77 -8.85 8.78
N GLY A 5 -6.14 -8.35 9.83
CA GLY A 5 -5.23 -9.13 10.67
C GLY A 5 -5.89 -10.36 11.32
N ALA A 6 -7.20 -10.34 11.54
CA ALA A 6 -7.95 -11.47 12.11
C ALA A 6 -8.46 -12.45 11.04
N TYR A 7 -8.74 -11.98 9.83
CA TYR A 7 -9.36 -12.79 8.77
C TYR A 7 -8.36 -13.44 7.80
N VAL A 8 -7.14 -12.91 7.68
CA VAL A 8 -6.13 -13.49 6.79
C VAL A 8 -5.36 -14.58 7.53
N LYS A 9 -5.37 -15.79 6.95
CA LYS A 9 -4.63 -16.95 7.46
C LYS A 9 -3.11 -16.78 7.28
N PRO A 10 -2.28 -17.51 8.06
CA PRO A 10 -0.84 -17.58 7.83
C PRO A 10 -0.51 -17.91 6.37
N GLY A 11 0.47 -17.21 5.78
CA GLY A 11 0.83 -17.35 4.36
C GLY A 11 -0.08 -16.59 3.39
N GLY A 12 -1.18 -16.00 3.86
CA GLY A 12 -2.02 -15.11 3.06
C GLY A 12 -1.30 -13.80 2.73
N ARG A 13 -1.71 -13.19 1.61
CA ARG A 13 -1.13 -11.94 1.10
C ARG A 13 -2.19 -10.89 0.85
N ILE A 14 -1.83 -9.63 1.01
CA ILE A 14 -2.63 -8.46 0.65
C ILE A 14 -1.88 -7.72 -0.45
N ALA A 15 -2.59 -7.44 -1.54
CA ALA A 15 -2.13 -6.55 -2.59
C ALA A 15 -2.72 -5.15 -2.37
N ILE A 16 -1.87 -4.13 -2.44
CA ILE A 16 -2.28 -2.72 -2.38
C ILE A 16 -1.83 -2.04 -3.67
N VAL A 17 -2.76 -1.35 -4.32
CA VAL A 17 -2.50 -0.47 -5.46
C VAL A 17 -2.96 0.93 -5.07
N GLU A 18 -2.02 1.84 -4.90
CA GLU A 18 -2.28 3.22 -4.44
C GLU A 18 -1.55 4.23 -5.35
N MET A 19 -2.11 5.42 -5.52
CA MET A 19 -1.47 6.51 -6.24
C MET A 19 -0.16 6.90 -5.58
N ASN A 20 0.90 7.08 -6.39
CA ASN A 20 2.16 7.60 -5.87
C ASN A 20 1.98 9.09 -5.54
N SER A 21 2.03 9.44 -4.26
CA SER A 21 1.89 10.84 -3.83
C SER A 21 3.08 11.72 -4.24
N HIS A 22 4.20 11.12 -4.68
CA HIS A 22 5.36 11.84 -5.20
C HIS A 22 5.31 12.08 -6.71
N ASP A 23 4.33 11.53 -7.42
CA ASP A 23 4.15 11.82 -8.85
C ASP A 23 3.55 13.23 -9.03
N PRO A 24 4.23 14.15 -9.74
CA PRO A 24 3.71 15.51 -9.98
C PRO A 24 2.41 15.53 -10.80
N ASN A 25 2.11 14.44 -11.51
CA ASN A 25 0.90 14.24 -12.30
C ASN A 25 -0.14 13.35 -11.60
N THR A 26 0.08 13.02 -10.32
CA THR A 26 -0.84 12.17 -9.56
C THR A 26 -2.24 12.75 -9.52
N ALA A 27 -3.24 11.88 -9.61
CA ALA A 27 -4.62 12.30 -9.40
C ALA A 27 -4.77 12.86 -7.98
N HIS A 28 -5.65 13.85 -7.80
CA HIS A 28 -5.87 14.49 -6.50
C HIS A 28 -4.65 15.21 -5.89
N ARG A 29 -3.63 15.59 -6.68
CA ARG A 29 -2.50 16.40 -6.20
C ARG A 29 -2.87 17.69 -5.43
N ASN A 30 -4.02 18.29 -5.77
CA ASN A 30 -4.52 19.50 -5.11
C ASN A 30 -5.36 19.19 -3.85
N ARG A 31 -5.53 17.91 -3.51
CA ARG A 31 -6.26 17.39 -2.35
C ARG A 31 -5.45 16.26 -1.70
N PRO A 32 -4.29 16.57 -1.10
CA PRO A 32 -3.37 15.57 -0.54
C PRO A 32 -4.00 14.72 0.57
N GLU A 33 -5.05 15.20 1.22
CA GLU A 33 -5.85 14.44 2.18
C GLU A 33 -6.53 13.19 1.58
N LEU A 34 -6.63 13.12 0.25
CA LEU A 34 -7.16 11.95 -0.47
C LEU A 34 -6.06 10.97 -0.90
N LEU A 35 -4.79 11.31 -0.69
CA LEU A 35 -3.65 10.46 -0.99
C LEU A 35 -3.18 9.77 0.29
N VAL A 36 -3.02 8.46 0.25
CA VAL A 36 -2.43 7.71 1.34
C VAL A 36 -0.94 7.57 1.06
N GLY A 37 -0.07 8.01 1.97
CA GLY A 37 1.38 7.91 1.79
C GLY A 37 1.90 6.48 1.97
N ARG A 38 3.04 6.16 1.35
CA ARG A 38 3.69 4.84 1.50
C ARG A 38 3.94 4.47 2.96
N GLU A 39 4.51 5.39 3.73
CA GLU A 39 4.79 5.15 5.15
C GLU A 39 3.51 4.86 5.95
N GLN A 40 2.41 5.56 5.63
CA GLN A 40 1.12 5.33 6.28
C GLN A 40 0.57 3.93 5.99
N ILE A 41 0.71 3.45 4.75
CA ILE A 41 0.36 2.07 4.37
C ILE A 41 1.20 1.08 5.18
N ASP A 42 2.53 1.28 5.22
CA ASP A 42 3.45 0.41 5.95
C ASP A 42 3.09 0.32 7.44
N GLN A 43 2.79 1.45 8.08
CA GLN A 43 2.35 1.51 9.47
C GLN A 43 1.03 0.75 9.70
N TRP A 44 0.03 0.93 8.83
CA TRP A 44 -1.24 0.23 8.95
C TRP A 44 -1.11 -1.28 8.76
N MET A 45 -0.29 -1.73 7.80
CA MET A 45 -0.07 -3.14 7.53
C MET A 45 0.73 -3.80 8.66
N SER A 46 1.80 -3.15 9.13
CA SER A 46 2.56 -3.59 10.30
C SER A 46 1.69 -3.71 11.55
N GLY A 47 0.87 -2.69 11.83
CA GLY A 47 -0.08 -2.70 12.95
C GLY A 47 -1.19 -3.76 12.85
N ALA A 48 -1.37 -4.38 11.67
CA ALA A 48 -2.27 -5.52 11.45
C ALA A 48 -1.54 -6.87 11.41
N GLY A 49 -0.22 -6.88 11.67
CA GLY A 49 0.62 -8.06 11.71
C GLY A 49 1.05 -8.56 10.34
N PHE A 50 1.12 -7.69 9.33
CA PHE A 50 1.65 -8.02 8.01
C PHE A 50 3.04 -7.40 7.81
N LYS A 51 3.83 -7.97 6.90
CA LYS A 51 5.16 -7.49 6.53
C LYS A 51 5.28 -7.27 5.02
N PRO A 52 6.08 -6.31 4.54
CA PRO A 52 6.37 -6.18 3.11
C PRO A 52 6.98 -7.47 2.58
N VAL A 53 6.53 -7.90 1.40
CA VAL A 53 7.04 -9.11 0.71
C VAL A 53 7.63 -8.73 -0.64
N GLN A 54 6.93 -7.89 -1.40
CA GLN A 54 7.33 -7.55 -2.75
C GLN A 54 6.71 -6.22 -3.18
N GLU A 55 7.39 -5.55 -4.11
CA GLU A 55 6.91 -4.39 -4.83
C GLU A 55 7.12 -4.60 -6.32
N PHE A 56 6.20 -4.08 -7.14
CA PHE A 56 6.21 -4.20 -8.59
C PHE A 56 6.23 -2.81 -9.25
N PRO A 57 7.36 -2.08 -9.17
CA PRO A 57 7.47 -0.73 -9.71
C PRO A 57 7.29 -0.68 -11.24
N GLU A 58 7.55 -1.78 -11.94
CA GLU A 58 7.44 -1.89 -13.40
C GLU A 58 5.99 -1.98 -13.91
N VAL A 59 5.02 -2.33 -13.05
CA VAL A 59 3.61 -2.48 -13.47
C VAL A 59 2.92 -1.12 -13.62
N PHE A 60 3.27 -0.15 -12.77
CA PHE A 60 2.78 1.23 -12.85
C PHE A 60 3.92 2.24 -12.68
N PRO A 61 4.83 2.34 -13.66
CA PRO A 61 6.06 3.11 -13.52
C PRO A 61 5.80 4.56 -13.10
N GLY A 62 6.28 4.92 -11.92
CA GLY A 62 6.21 6.27 -11.36
C GLY A 62 4.82 6.74 -10.89
N THR A 63 3.73 6.09 -11.29
CA THR A 63 2.36 6.62 -11.12
C THR A 63 1.59 5.99 -9.95
N LYS A 64 1.81 4.70 -9.68
CA LYS A 64 1.16 3.98 -8.57
C LYS A 64 2.17 3.07 -7.88
N TRP A 65 1.97 2.84 -6.60
CA TRP A 65 2.63 1.77 -5.88
C TRP A 65 1.82 0.48 -6.05
N PHE A 66 2.49 -0.62 -6.38
CA PHE A 66 1.92 -1.95 -6.33
C PHE A 66 2.70 -2.80 -5.34
N LEU A 67 2.10 -3.00 -4.17
CA LEU A 67 2.74 -3.55 -2.98
C LEU A 67 2.09 -4.86 -2.57
N ILE A 68 2.91 -5.81 -2.14
CA ILE A 68 2.47 -7.06 -1.54
C ILE A 68 2.94 -7.12 -0.09
N TYR A 69 2.00 -7.37 0.82
CA TYR A 69 2.27 -7.67 2.22
C TYR A 69 1.83 -9.09 2.56
N GLY A 70 2.62 -9.79 3.38
CA GLY A 70 2.35 -11.15 3.85
C GLY A 70 2.00 -11.21 5.33
N LYS A 71 1.13 -12.16 5.68
CA LYS A 71 0.73 -12.47 7.06
C LYS A 71 1.75 -13.37 7.76
#